data_AF-A0A9P6H224-F1
#
_entry.id   AF-A0A9P6H224-F1
#
_cell.length_a   1.000
_cell.length_b   1.000
_cell.length_c   1.000
_cell.angle_alpha   90.00
_cell.angle_beta   90.00
_cell.angle_gamma   90.00
#
_symmetry.space_group_name_H-M   'P 1'
#
loop_
_entity.id
_entity.type
_entity.pdbx_description
1 polymer ?
#
loop_
_entity_poly.entity_id
_entity_poly.type
_entity_poly.pdbx_seq_one_letter_code
_entity_poly.pdbx_strand_id
1 'polypeptide(L)'
;LAEYGAALMEQNPGQHFTFINVKQDATSDMIARRARRLVQSFQDKGVAKDKVIVSIPATEQGVHATRILVKEDGILVNLAMVAGMSHAAVCAEVGATWITFHLDRLEKVYEDRGEPSQGIKAIQNTIALFDMHNIETKVMISGFRDVRRVLEFPGAHG
;
A
#
# COMPACT_ATOMS: atom_id res chain seq x y z
N LEU A 1 1.83 18.75 -2.11
CA LEU A 1 2.32 17.37 -1.89
C LEU A 1 3.59 17.12 -2.69
N ALA A 2 3.56 17.18 -4.03
CA ALA A 2 4.75 16.87 -4.84
C ALA A 2 5.95 17.81 -4.62
N GLU A 3 5.74 19.08 -4.27
CA GLU A 3 6.83 20.01 -3.95
C GLU A 3 7.63 19.57 -2.71
N TYR A 4 6.94 19.37 -1.58
CA TYR A 4 7.55 18.83 -0.37
C TYR A 4 8.14 17.42 -0.59
N GLY A 5 7.44 16.56 -1.34
CA GLY A 5 7.91 15.21 -1.65
C GLY A 5 9.23 15.22 -2.43
N ALA A 6 9.33 16.04 -3.48
CA ALA A 6 10.56 16.18 -4.26
C ALA A 6 11.73 16.72 -3.41
N ALA A 7 11.49 17.73 -2.57
CA ALA A 7 12.51 18.28 -1.68
C ALA A 7 13.03 17.25 -0.67
N LEU A 8 12.16 16.37 -0.14
CA LEU A 8 12.58 15.28 0.75
C LEU A 8 13.46 14.25 0.02
N MET A 9 13.19 13.99 -1.25
CA MET A 9 13.94 13.01 -2.05
C MET A 9 15.35 13.48 -2.41
N GLU A 10 15.60 14.80 -2.43
CA GLU A 10 16.96 15.34 -2.56
C GLU A 10 17.84 14.99 -1.35
N GLN A 11 17.24 14.90 -0.16
CA GLN A 11 17.95 14.58 1.09
C GLN A 11 18.02 13.07 1.37
N ASN A 12 17.00 12.33 0.95
CA ASN A 12 16.91 10.88 1.15
C ASN A 12 16.60 10.18 -0.19
N PRO A 13 17.64 9.77 -0.94
CA PRO A 13 17.45 9.12 -2.23
C PRO A 13 16.82 7.74 -2.05
N GLY A 14 15.61 7.57 -2.58
CA GLY A 14 14.84 6.34 -2.44
C GLY A 14 13.48 6.41 -3.12
N GLN A 15 12.63 5.40 -2.89
CA GLN A 15 11.23 5.47 -3.28
C GLN A 15 10.47 6.34 -2.27
N HIS A 16 9.58 7.19 -2.78
CA HIS A 16 8.75 8.09 -1.99
C HIS A 16 7.30 7.67 -2.05
N PHE A 17 6.74 7.34 -0.89
CA PHE A 17 5.32 7.08 -0.74
C PHE A 17 4.57 8.41 -0.65
N THR A 18 3.59 8.59 -1.53
CA THR A 18 2.64 9.70 -1.49
C THR A 18 1.23 9.14 -1.53
N PHE A 19 0.21 9.87 -1.07
CA PHE A 19 -1.17 9.38 -1.07
C PHE A 19 -2.08 10.26 -1.91
N ILE A 20 -3.16 9.67 -2.41
CA ILE A 20 -4.29 10.42 -2.97
C ILE A 20 -5.44 10.45 -1.97
N ASN A 21 -6.09 11.61 -1.85
CA ASN A 21 -7.38 11.69 -1.16
C ASN A 21 -8.46 11.11 -2.08
N VAL A 22 -9.08 10.00 -1.66
CA VAL A 22 -10.16 9.32 -2.35
C VAL A 22 -11.47 9.67 -1.65
N LYS A 23 -12.39 10.32 -2.36
CA LYS A 23 -13.73 10.61 -1.85
C LYS A 23 -14.58 9.34 -1.84
N GLN A 24 -15.61 9.32 -1.00
CA GLN A 24 -16.50 8.16 -0.84
C GLN A 24 -17.22 7.76 -2.14
N ASP A 25 -17.51 8.72 -3.02
CA ASP A 25 -18.18 8.53 -4.31
C ASP A 25 -17.21 8.29 -5.49
N ALA A 26 -15.91 8.15 -5.21
CA ALA A 26 -14.90 8.02 -6.26
C ALA A 26 -14.98 6.66 -6.99
N THR A 27 -15.06 6.70 -8.32
CA THR A 27 -14.92 5.53 -9.18
C THR A 27 -13.46 5.17 -9.40
N SER A 28 -13.20 3.95 -9.87
CA SER A 28 -11.86 3.48 -10.24
C SER A 28 -11.16 4.41 -11.24
N ASP A 29 -11.88 4.94 -12.23
CA ASP A 29 -11.33 5.91 -13.18
C ASP A 29 -10.98 7.26 -12.55
N MET A 30 -11.80 7.73 -11.60
CA MET A 30 -11.49 8.96 -10.86
C MET A 30 -10.22 8.80 -10.02
N ILE A 31 -10.07 7.65 -9.37
CA ILE A 31 -8.88 7.28 -8.60
C ILE A 31 -7.65 7.23 -9.53
N ALA A 32 -7.74 6.52 -10.66
CA ALA A 32 -6.65 6.39 -11.63
C ALA A 32 -6.22 7.76 -12.20
N ARG A 33 -7.18 8.60 -12.63
CA ARG A 33 -6.88 9.97 -13.09
C ARG A 33 -6.16 10.80 -12.03
N ARG A 34 -6.55 10.66 -10.76
CA ARG A 34 -5.93 11.41 -9.66
C ARG A 34 -4.50 10.93 -9.39
N ALA A 35 -4.26 9.62 -9.42
CA ALA A 35 -2.93 9.03 -9.31
C ALA A 35 -2.01 9.50 -10.45
N ARG A 36 -2.48 9.45 -11.70
CA ARG A 36 -1.74 9.95 -12.88
C ARG A 36 -1.32 11.41 -12.73
N ARG A 37 -2.26 12.29 -12.32
CA ARG A 37 -1.96 13.72 -12.08
C ARG A 37 -0.94 13.92 -10.97
N LEU A 38 -1.00 13.10 -9.91
CA LEU A 38 -0.03 13.18 -8.83
C LEU A 38 1.37 12.80 -9.32
N VAL A 39 1.51 11.66 -10.00
CA VAL A 39 2.78 11.23 -10.59
C VAL A 39 3.33 12.27 -11.57
N GLN A 40 2.50 12.81 -12.45
CA GLN A 40 2.91 13.89 -13.37
C GLN A 40 3.49 15.09 -12.60
N SER A 41 2.86 15.50 -11.51
CA SER A 41 3.33 16.65 -10.71
C SER A 41 4.68 16.44 -10.02
N PHE A 42 5.10 15.18 -9.84
CA PHE A 42 6.45 14.79 -9.41
C PHE A 42 7.42 14.78 -10.60
N GLN A 43 7.01 14.26 -11.76
CA GLN A 43 7.83 14.27 -12.98
C GLN A 43 8.16 15.70 -13.44
N ASP A 44 7.21 16.63 -13.31
CA ASP A 44 7.43 18.06 -13.60
C ASP A 44 8.52 18.69 -12.70
N LYS A 45 8.93 18.00 -11.62
CA LYS A 45 10.00 18.40 -10.69
C LYS A 45 11.27 17.55 -10.87
N GLY A 46 11.37 16.80 -11.97
CA GLY A 46 12.52 15.95 -12.25
C GLY A 46 12.55 14.63 -11.46
N VAL A 47 11.48 14.28 -10.74
CA VAL A 47 11.39 12.99 -10.05
C VAL A 47 10.90 11.92 -11.00
N ALA A 48 11.69 10.87 -11.19
CA ALA A 48 11.34 9.74 -12.03
C ALA A 48 10.14 8.96 -11.46
N LYS A 49 9.27 8.46 -12.35
CA LYS A 49 8.02 7.76 -11.98
C LYS A 49 8.25 6.53 -11.10
N ASP A 50 9.32 5.77 -11.34
CA ASP A 50 9.71 4.57 -10.58
C ASP A 50 10.16 4.88 -9.14
N LYS A 51 10.36 6.17 -8.82
CA LYS A 51 10.64 6.65 -7.47
C LYS A 51 9.38 7.06 -6.72
N VAL A 52 8.20 7.08 -7.34
CA VAL A 52 6.95 7.50 -6.70
C VAL A 52 6.03 6.30 -6.51
N ILE A 53 5.65 6.03 -5.26
CA ILE A 53 4.65 5.01 -4.91
C ILE A 53 3.36 5.71 -4.50
N VAL A 54 2.31 5.53 -5.29
CA VAL A 54 1.00 6.12 -4.99
C VAL A 54 0.22 5.20 -4.05
N SER A 55 -0.06 5.68 -2.85
CA SER A 55 -0.88 5.00 -1.86
C SER A 55 -2.36 5.25 -2.12
N ILE A 56 -3.10 4.16 -2.30
CA ILE A 56 -4.53 4.11 -2.59
C ILE A 56 -5.19 3.22 -1.53
N PRO A 57 -6.33 3.62 -0.94
CA PRO A 57 -7.08 2.73 -0.06
C PRO A 57 -7.48 1.44 -0.77
N ALA A 58 -7.30 0.30 -0.12
CA ALA A 58 -7.66 -1.03 -0.63
C ALA A 58 -9.18 -1.28 -0.57
N THR A 59 -9.94 -0.43 -1.25
CA THR A 59 -11.35 -0.67 -1.55
C THR A 59 -11.48 -1.40 -2.88
N GLU A 60 -12.67 -1.88 -3.21
CA GLU A 60 -12.97 -2.46 -4.52
C GLU A 60 -12.56 -1.53 -5.69
N GLN A 61 -12.93 -0.25 -5.59
CA GLN A 61 -12.56 0.77 -6.58
C GLN A 61 -11.05 1.03 -6.60
N GLY A 62 -10.39 0.99 -5.44
CA GLY A 62 -8.94 1.12 -5.34
C GLY A 62 -8.18 -0.05 -5.97
N VAL A 63 -8.65 -1.28 -5.76
CA VAL A 63 -8.12 -2.51 -6.36
C VAL A 63 -8.26 -2.46 -7.89
N HIS A 64 -9.44 -2.08 -8.40
CA HIS A 64 -9.65 -1.92 -9.84
C HIS A 64 -8.80 -0.79 -10.44
N ALA A 65 -8.72 0.36 -9.78
CA ALA A 65 -7.85 1.46 -10.21
C ALA A 65 -6.38 1.04 -10.24
N THR A 66 -5.93 0.25 -9.27
CA THR A 66 -4.56 -0.28 -9.22
C THR A 66 -4.25 -1.15 -10.43
N ARG A 67 -5.17 -2.05 -10.80
CA ARG A 67 -5.02 -2.89 -12.00
C ARG A 67 -4.82 -2.04 -13.26
N ILE A 68 -5.58 -0.96 -13.41
CA ILE A 68 -5.46 0.00 -14.53
C ILE A 68 -4.10 0.70 -14.49
N LEU A 69 -3.76 1.31 -13.36
CA LEU A 69 -2.53 2.09 -13.18
C LEU A 69 -1.25 1.26 -13.40
N VAL A 70 -1.23 0.02 -12.91
CA VAL A 70 -0.07 -0.86 -13.05
C VAL A 70 0.05 -1.35 -14.49
N LYS A 71 -1.05 -1.83 -15.10
CA LYS A 71 -1.00 -2.43 -16.44
C LYS A 71 -0.84 -1.40 -17.56
N GLU A 72 -1.53 -0.26 -17.48
CA GLU A 72 -1.52 0.74 -18.54
C GLU A 72 -0.38 1.75 -18.38
N ASP A 73 -0.12 2.20 -17.15
CA ASP A 73 0.80 3.31 -16.90
C ASP A 73 2.12 2.88 -16.28
N GLY A 74 2.24 1.63 -15.77
CA GLY A 74 3.41 1.21 -14.99
C GLY A 74 3.63 2.09 -13.76
N ILE A 75 2.56 2.57 -13.13
CA ILE A 75 2.63 3.35 -11.89
C ILE A 75 2.75 2.40 -10.71
N LEU A 76 3.73 2.64 -9.83
CA LEU A 76 3.89 1.87 -8.61
C LEU A 76 2.81 2.25 -7.60
N VAL A 77 2.12 1.25 -7.06
CA VAL A 77 0.98 1.45 -6.17
C VAL A 77 1.20 0.73 -4.84
N ASN A 78 0.87 1.43 -3.77
CA ASN A 78 0.67 0.86 -2.45
C ASN A 78 -0.83 0.77 -2.16
N LEU A 79 -1.37 -0.45 -1.99
CA LEU A 79 -2.74 -0.63 -1.51
C LEU A 79 -2.74 -0.62 0.03
N ALA A 80 -3.30 0.44 0.61
CA ALA A 80 -3.29 0.70 2.05
C ALA A 80 -4.56 0.22 2.75
N MET A 81 -4.48 -0.01 4.06
CA MET A 81 -5.58 -0.51 4.91
C MET A 81 -6.06 -1.92 4.51
N VAL A 82 -5.11 -2.81 4.17
CA VAL A 82 -5.42 -4.22 3.92
C VAL A 82 -5.92 -4.88 5.20
N ALA A 83 -6.99 -5.68 5.07
CA ALA A 83 -7.83 -6.14 6.19
C ALA A 83 -7.73 -7.65 6.47
N GLY A 84 -6.78 -8.34 5.85
CA GLY A 84 -6.55 -9.78 6.04
C GLY A 84 -5.89 -10.44 4.84
N MET A 85 -5.57 -11.73 4.97
CA MET A 85 -4.78 -12.48 3.99
C MET A 85 -5.46 -12.59 2.61
N SER A 86 -6.75 -12.93 2.54
CA SER A 86 -7.46 -13.01 1.26
C SER A 86 -7.52 -11.66 0.54
N HIS A 87 -7.66 -10.57 1.30
CA HIS A 87 -7.63 -9.23 0.74
C HIS A 87 -6.22 -8.86 0.23
N ALA A 88 -5.17 -9.25 0.95
CA ALA A 88 -3.79 -9.09 0.50
C ALA A 88 -3.50 -9.85 -0.81
N ALA A 89 -4.00 -11.08 -0.93
CA ALA A 89 -3.86 -11.87 -2.15
C ALA A 89 -4.50 -11.19 -3.37
N VAL A 90 -5.71 -10.62 -3.20
CA VAL A 90 -6.36 -9.82 -4.25
C VAL A 90 -5.55 -8.58 -4.63
N CYS A 91 -4.97 -7.89 -3.63
CA CYS A 91 -4.12 -6.74 -3.87
C CYS A 91 -2.85 -7.09 -4.67
N ALA A 92 -2.24 -8.24 -4.36
CA ALA A 92 -1.09 -8.75 -5.10
C ALA A 92 -1.48 -9.17 -6.54
N GLU A 93 -2.63 -9.82 -6.71
CA GLU A 93 -3.12 -10.27 -8.03
C GLU A 93 -3.35 -9.09 -9.00
N VAL A 94 -3.75 -7.91 -8.50
CA VAL A 94 -3.88 -6.71 -9.33
C VAL A 94 -2.55 -6.00 -9.63
N GLY A 95 -1.44 -6.53 -9.13
CA GLY A 95 -0.10 -6.03 -9.40
C GLY A 95 0.35 -4.89 -8.47
N ALA A 96 -0.23 -4.76 -7.28
CA ALA A 96 0.26 -3.78 -6.32
C ALA A 96 1.74 -4.02 -6.02
N THR A 97 2.54 -2.95 -6.05
CA THR A 97 3.97 -3.02 -5.71
C THR A 97 4.16 -3.21 -4.21
N TRP A 98 3.28 -2.57 -3.43
CA TRP A 98 3.24 -2.64 -1.98
C TRP A 98 1.82 -2.86 -1.50
N ILE A 99 1.70 -3.52 -0.36
CA ILE A 99 0.49 -3.52 0.45
C ILE A 99 0.82 -3.05 1.86
N THR A 100 -0.10 -2.33 2.48
CA THR A 100 0.06 -1.87 3.86
C THR A 100 -1.02 -2.41 4.77
N PHE A 101 -0.60 -3.17 5.78
CA PHE A 101 -1.41 -3.43 6.96
C PHE A 101 -1.25 -2.30 7.97
N HIS A 102 -2.37 -1.84 8.55
CA HIS A 102 -2.35 -0.93 9.68
C HIS A 102 -2.70 -1.72 10.94
N LEU A 103 -1.69 -2.05 11.75
CA LEU A 103 -1.77 -3.06 12.81
C LEU A 103 -2.94 -2.81 13.77
N ASP A 104 -2.99 -1.63 14.38
CA ASP A 104 -4.07 -1.27 15.32
C ASP A 104 -5.48 -1.39 14.72
N ARG A 105 -5.63 -1.06 13.43
CA ARG A 105 -6.93 -1.10 12.75
C ARG A 105 -7.31 -2.54 12.43
N LEU A 106 -6.34 -3.33 11.99
CA LEU A 106 -6.53 -4.74 11.73
C LEU A 106 -6.92 -5.48 13.00
N GLU A 107 -6.17 -5.28 14.09
CA GLU A 107 -6.49 -5.89 15.39
C GLU A 107 -7.89 -5.51 15.85
N LYS A 108 -8.27 -4.23 15.75
CA LYS A 108 -9.63 -3.81 16.05
C LYS A 108 -10.69 -4.53 15.21
N VAL A 109 -10.45 -4.71 13.90
CA VAL A 109 -11.38 -5.44 13.01
C VAL A 109 -11.58 -6.89 13.48
N TYR A 110 -10.50 -7.55 13.92
CA TYR A 110 -10.59 -8.92 14.43
C TYR A 110 -11.20 -9.00 15.84
N GLU A 111 -10.92 -8.02 16.71
CA GLU A 111 -11.58 -7.89 18.02
C GLU A 111 -13.09 -7.70 17.88
N ASP A 112 -13.51 -6.79 17.00
CA ASP A 112 -14.94 -6.52 16.74
C ASP A 112 -15.66 -7.76 16.15
N ARG A 113 -14.92 -8.73 15.59
CA ARG A 113 -15.42 -10.04 15.12
C ARG A 113 -15.41 -11.14 16.18
N GLY A 114 -14.90 -10.87 17.39
CA GLY A 114 -14.75 -11.87 18.45
C GLY A 114 -13.53 -12.79 18.26
N GLU A 115 -12.55 -12.38 17.44
CA GLU A 115 -11.36 -13.16 17.09
C GLU A 115 -10.06 -12.45 17.50
N PRO A 116 -9.88 -12.07 18.78
CA PRO A 116 -8.69 -11.35 19.22
C PRO A 116 -7.42 -12.16 18.91
N SER A 117 -6.32 -11.47 18.60
CA SER A 117 -5.02 -12.04 18.19
C SER A 117 -4.95 -12.62 16.77
N GLN A 118 -6.06 -12.73 16.03
CA GLN A 118 -6.01 -13.21 14.63
C GLN A 118 -5.44 -12.15 13.65
N GLY A 119 -5.43 -10.87 14.03
CA GLY A 119 -4.84 -9.80 13.21
C GLY A 119 -3.34 -10.00 12.94
N ILE A 120 -2.56 -10.30 13.99
CA ILE A 120 -1.12 -10.59 13.86
C ILE A 120 -0.90 -11.83 12.98
N LYS A 121 -1.64 -12.91 13.25
CA LYS A 121 -1.56 -14.16 12.48
C LYS A 121 -1.91 -13.95 11.01
N ALA A 122 -2.89 -13.11 10.71
CA ALA A 122 -3.26 -12.79 9.34
C ALA A 122 -2.11 -12.13 8.56
N ILE A 123 -1.35 -11.23 9.20
CA ILE A 123 -0.16 -10.60 8.60
C ILE A 123 0.95 -11.63 8.41
N GLN A 124 1.28 -12.41 9.45
CA GLN A 124 2.32 -13.45 9.39
C GLN A 124 2.04 -14.48 8.30
N ASN A 125 0.79 -14.94 8.21
CA ASN A 125 0.37 -15.88 7.17
C ASN A 125 0.43 -15.24 5.78
N THR A 126 0.17 -13.93 5.65
CA THR A 126 0.30 -13.22 4.38
C THR A 126 1.77 -13.19 3.93
N ILE A 127 2.70 -12.86 4.82
CA ILE A 127 4.15 -12.86 4.52
C ILE A 127 4.58 -14.26 4.08
N ALA A 128 4.24 -15.29 4.88
CA ALA A 128 4.59 -16.67 4.56
C ALA A 128 3.99 -17.16 3.23
N LEU A 129 2.75 -16.77 2.92
CA LEU A 129 2.10 -17.07 1.64
C LEU A 129 2.84 -16.40 0.48
N PHE A 130 3.21 -15.13 0.63
CA PHE A 130 3.90 -14.38 -0.41
C PHE A 130 5.28 -14.98 -0.69
N ASP A 131 6.03 -15.32 0.35
CA ASP A 131 7.33 -16.00 0.22
C ASP A 131 7.18 -17.38 -0.44
N MET A 132 6.20 -18.19 0.01
CA MET A 132 5.96 -19.53 -0.52
C MET A 132 5.62 -19.54 -2.01
N HIS A 133 4.91 -18.52 -2.48
CA HIS A 133 4.47 -18.40 -3.87
C HIS A 133 5.34 -17.46 -4.72
N ASN A 134 6.46 -16.95 -4.19
CA ASN A 134 7.32 -15.96 -4.85
C ASN A 134 6.53 -14.74 -5.35
N ILE A 135 5.60 -14.24 -4.54
CA ILE A 135 4.83 -13.04 -4.84
C ILE A 135 5.72 -11.81 -4.61
N GLU A 136 5.93 -11.01 -5.65
CA GLU A 136 6.84 -9.85 -5.61
C GLU A 136 6.28 -8.64 -4.83
N THR A 137 4.96 -8.60 -4.61
CA THR A 137 4.31 -7.54 -3.83
C THR A 137 4.89 -7.48 -2.42
N LYS A 138 5.41 -6.32 -2.03
CA LYS A 138 6.03 -6.13 -0.71
C LYS A 138 4.98 -5.85 0.37
N VAL A 139 5.21 -6.39 1.56
CA VAL A 139 4.33 -6.20 2.73
C VAL A 139 4.92 -5.17 3.67
N MET A 140 4.25 -4.05 3.85
CA MET A 140 4.56 -3.01 4.84
C MET A 140 3.56 -3.07 6.01
N ILE A 141 4.05 -2.83 7.22
CA ILE A 141 3.24 -2.74 8.43
C ILE A 141 3.40 -1.35 9.03
N SER A 142 2.28 -0.73 9.38
CA SER A 142 2.22 0.61 9.97
C SER A 142 1.32 0.62 11.19
N GLY A 143 1.35 1.73 11.94
CA GLY A 143 0.45 1.91 13.08
C GLY A 143 0.86 1.09 14.30
N PHE A 144 2.16 0.92 14.53
CA PHE A 144 2.69 0.36 15.77
C PHE A 144 2.53 1.37 16.91
N ARG A 145 1.93 0.94 18.03
CA ARG A 145 1.93 1.72 19.29
C ARG A 145 3.13 1.43 20.18
N ASP A 146 3.81 0.33 19.93
CA ASP A 146 4.96 -0.13 20.69
C ASP A 146 6.00 -0.69 19.72
N VAL A 147 7.22 -0.15 19.79
CA VAL A 147 8.34 -0.53 18.93
C VAL A 147 8.70 -2.01 19.06
N ARG A 148 8.46 -2.64 20.21
CA ARG A 148 8.76 -4.06 20.45
C ARG A 148 7.97 -4.97 19.52
N ARG A 149 6.79 -4.52 19.08
CA ARG A 149 5.90 -5.29 18.20
C ARG A 149 6.44 -5.44 16.79
N VAL A 150 7.44 -4.65 16.39
CA VAL A 150 8.14 -4.84 15.11
C VAL A 150 8.76 -6.24 15.04
N LEU A 151 9.19 -6.80 16.19
CA LEU A 151 9.79 -8.13 16.28
C LEU A 151 8.79 -9.28 16.02
N GLU A 152 7.48 -9.01 16.02
CA GLU A 152 6.43 -10.00 15.72
C GLU A 152 6.36 -10.35 14.21
N PHE A 153 7.05 -9.59 13.35
CA PHE A 153 6.90 -9.67 11.89
C PHE A 153 8.24 -9.83 11.16
N PRO A 154 9.00 -10.92 11.39
CA PRO A 154 10.17 -11.22 10.57
C PRO A 154 9.75 -11.38 9.11
N GLY A 155 10.41 -10.65 8.19
CA GLY A 155 10.08 -10.65 6.75
C GLY A 155 9.17 -9.51 6.28
N ALA A 156 8.66 -8.67 7.20
CA ALA A 156 8.03 -7.41 6.80
C ALA A 156 9.08 -6.44 6.21
N HIS A 157 8.67 -5.66 5.22
CA HIS A 157 9.51 -4.68 4.54
C HIS A 157 9.35 -3.31 5.22
N GLY A 158 10.48 -2.63 5.42
CA GLY A 158 10.56 -1.26 5.96
C GLY A 158 10.57 -0.19 4.88
#